data_AF-C3YIP6-F1
#
_entry.id   AF-C3YIP6-F1
#
_cell.length_a   1.000
_cell.length_b   1.000
_cell.length_c   1.000
_cell.angle_alpha   90.00
_cell.angle_beta   90.00
_cell.angle_gamma   90.00
#
_symmetry.space_group_name_H-M   'P 1'
#
loop_
_entity.id
_entity.type
_entity.pdbx_description
1 polymer ?
#
loop_
_entity_poly.entity_id
_entity_poly.type
_entity_poly.pdbx_seq_one_letter_code
_entity_poly.pdbx_strand_id
1 'polypeptide(L)'
;HLPKIYQAFLMSATLSEDVQALKKLILHNPVTLKLEESQLPESDRLTQYHIMCEEGDKFLIIYTLLKLRLVRGKTILFVNSIDRCYRLKLFLEQFSVPACVLNSELPVSSRCHIVNQFNQGLYNLVIATDESALDAEDSGGKEKTGKAKKKAKRFKKKKDKEYGVSRGIDFQFVSNVINFDFPTQVDSYIHRVGRTARGDSQGTALSLISAQELPLLQQAETALSGDTNDPVIKPYRFKMEEIEGFRYRAKDALRSVTKTNVREARLKEIRSEILNSEKLKSYFEDNPRDLQVLRHDKALAASKVKPHMKNVPEYLMPPSMKSNSSVITKRPQQFQGGRREQKRHKVQLFSFIHLSYQQ
;
A
#
# COMPACT_ATOMS: atom_id res chain seq x y z
N HIS A 1 -41.74 -13.32 8.05
CA HIS A 1 -42.12 -13.02 9.44
C HIS A 1 -41.00 -13.48 10.36
N LEU A 2 -40.37 -12.56 11.09
CA LEU A 2 -39.44 -12.91 12.17
C LEU A 2 -40.25 -13.41 13.38
N PRO A 3 -39.72 -14.36 14.18
CA PRO A 3 -40.40 -14.84 15.38
C PRO A 3 -40.63 -13.70 16.38
N LYS A 4 -41.69 -13.80 17.21
CA LYS A 4 -42.07 -12.75 18.18
C LYS A 4 -40.99 -12.47 19.25
N ILE A 5 -40.09 -13.42 19.47
CA ILE A 5 -38.94 -13.30 20.38
C ILE A 5 -37.70 -13.61 19.55
N TYR A 6 -36.82 -12.62 19.39
CA TYR A 6 -35.53 -12.78 18.74
C TYR A 6 -34.48 -11.96 19.48
N GLN A 7 -33.25 -12.48 19.51
CA GLN A 7 -32.09 -11.73 19.95
C GLN A 7 -31.41 -11.17 18.71
N ALA A 8 -31.21 -9.86 18.68
CA ALA A 8 -30.49 -9.19 17.59
C ALA A 8 -29.15 -8.66 18.11
N PHE A 9 -28.11 -8.82 17.29
CA PHE A 9 -26.79 -8.27 17.53
C PHE A 9 -26.50 -7.26 16.42
N LEU A 10 -26.06 -6.07 16.79
CA LEU A 10 -25.56 -5.06 15.87
C LEU A 10 -24.08 -4.88 16.14
N MET A 11 -23.24 -5.24 15.16
CA MET A 11 -21.80 -5.04 15.22
C MET A 11 -21.41 -3.98 14.20
N SER A 12 -20.69 -2.96 14.64
CA SER A 12 -20.13 -1.93 13.76
C SER A 12 -18.77 -1.50 14.25
N ALA A 13 -17.83 -1.31 13.32
CA ALA A 13 -16.51 -0.76 13.62
C ALA A 13 -16.56 0.76 13.88
N THR A 14 -17.57 1.45 13.36
CA THR A 14 -17.76 2.91 13.54
C THR A 14 -19.18 3.22 14.00
N LEU A 15 -19.31 4.19 14.90
CA LEU A 15 -20.61 4.64 15.39
C LEU A 15 -21.04 5.90 14.63
N SER A 16 -21.64 5.74 13.45
CA SER A 16 -22.28 6.85 12.72
C SER A 16 -23.73 7.07 13.18
N GLU A 17 -24.30 8.23 12.85
CA GLU A 17 -25.71 8.56 13.14
C GLU A 17 -26.68 7.55 12.51
N ASP A 18 -26.35 7.04 11.32
CA ASP A 18 -27.12 5.99 10.63
C ASP A 18 -27.16 4.68 11.43
N VAL A 19 -26.04 4.30 12.04
CA VAL A 19 -25.93 3.09 12.88
C VAL A 19 -26.73 3.29 14.18
N GLN A 20 -26.79 4.53 14.70
CA GLN A 20 -27.63 4.85 15.85
C GLN A 20 -29.14 4.80 15.51
N ALA A 21 -29.52 5.21 14.30
CA ALA A 21 -30.90 5.06 13.82
C ALA A 21 -31.29 3.58 13.67
N LEU A 22 -30.40 2.76 13.08
CA LEU A 22 -30.57 1.31 12.97
C LEU A 22 -30.65 0.62 14.34
N LYS A 23 -29.85 1.07 15.30
CA LYS A 23 -29.90 0.58 16.68
C LYS A 23 -31.29 0.78 17.30
N LYS A 24 -31.91 1.96 17.11
CA LYS A 24 -33.26 2.25 17.64
C LYS A 24 -34.36 1.45 16.96
N LEU A 25 -34.20 1.09 15.69
CA LEU A 25 -35.20 0.37 14.91
C LEU A 25 -35.18 -1.15 15.16
N ILE A 26 -33.99 -1.73 15.32
CA ILE A 26 -33.81 -3.19 15.32
C ILE A 26 -33.69 -3.75 16.74
N LEU A 27 -33.11 -2.99 17.68
CA LEU A 27 -32.76 -3.50 19.00
C LEU A 27 -33.74 -3.04 20.09
N HIS A 28 -34.23 -4.01 20.86
CA HIS A 28 -35.03 -3.77 22.05
C HIS A 28 -34.13 -3.84 23.30
N ASN A 29 -33.99 -2.73 24.02
CA ASN A 29 -33.13 -2.58 25.21
C ASN A 29 -31.68 -3.11 25.06
N PRO A 30 -30.86 -2.54 24.15
CA PRO A 30 -29.53 -3.06 23.86
C PRO A 30 -28.48 -2.68 24.91
N VAL A 31 -27.69 -3.67 25.35
CA VAL A 31 -26.41 -3.43 26.03
C VAL A 31 -25.39 -2.95 25.00
N THR A 32 -24.75 -1.81 25.26
CA THR A 32 -23.75 -1.25 24.34
C THR A 32 -22.35 -1.58 24.85
N LEU A 33 -21.68 -2.51 24.18
CA LEU A 33 -20.27 -2.80 24.43
C LEU A 33 -19.43 -1.90 23.53
N LYS A 34 -18.73 -0.93 24.13
CA LYS A 34 -17.70 -0.14 23.45
C LYS A 34 -16.37 -0.78 23.76
N LEU A 35 -15.76 -1.40 22.76
CA LEU A 35 -14.38 -1.87 22.84
C LEU A 35 -13.50 -0.64 22.59
N GLU A 36 -13.02 -0.01 23.65
CA GLU A 36 -12.02 1.05 23.57
C GLU A 36 -10.65 0.39 23.40
N GLU A 37 -10.39 -0.14 22.21
CA GLU A 37 -9.03 -0.51 21.82
C GLU A 37 -8.26 0.77 21.47
N SER A 38 -7.00 0.87 21.90
CA SER A 38 -6.12 1.94 21.46
C SER A 38 -6.07 1.95 19.93
N GLN A 39 -6.17 3.14 19.32
CA GLN A 39 -6.24 3.29 17.85
C GLN A 39 -5.06 2.62 17.12
N LEU A 40 -3.95 2.38 17.83
CA LEU A 40 -2.85 1.54 17.39
C LEU A 40 -2.68 0.33 18.33
N PRO A 41 -2.27 -0.83 17.79
CA PRO A 41 -1.82 -1.94 18.61
C PRO A 41 -0.62 -1.51 19.47
N GLU A 42 -0.50 -2.11 20.65
CA GLU A 42 0.60 -1.82 21.59
C GLU A 42 1.97 -1.84 20.91
N SER A 43 2.88 -0.99 21.38
CA SER A 43 4.24 -0.81 20.84
C SER A 43 5.07 -2.11 20.76
N ASP A 44 4.67 -3.16 21.48
CA ASP A 44 5.31 -4.48 21.45
C ASP A 44 4.97 -5.30 20.19
N ARG A 45 3.80 -5.04 19.58
CA ARG A 45 3.36 -5.71 18.34
C ARG A 45 3.76 -4.95 17.09
N LEU A 46 3.80 -3.63 17.19
CA LEU A 46 4.02 -2.74 16.05
C LEU A 46 5.26 -1.88 16.25
N THR A 47 6.27 -2.14 15.43
CA THR A 47 7.51 -1.35 15.40
C THR A 47 7.42 -0.29 14.31
N GLN A 48 7.60 0.98 14.67
CA GLN A 48 7.45 2.12 13.74
C GLN A 48 8.80 2.83 13.58
N TYR A 49 9.21 3.05 12.33
CA TYR A 49 10.46 3.68 11.97
C TYR A 49 10.28 4.79 10.96
N HIS A 50 11.15 5.79 11.01
CA HIS A 50 11.26 6.80 9.95
C HIS A 50 12.67 6.97 9.41
N ILE A 51 12.81 7.29 8.13
CA ILE A 51 14.07 7.63 7.46
C ILE A 51 13.92 9.01 6.81
N MET A 52 14.78 9.94 7.21
CA MET A 52 14.90 11.24 6.58
C MET A 52 15.68 11.11 5.26
N CYS A 53 15.09 11.54 4.15
CA CYS A 53 15.70 11.42 2.82
C CYS A 53 15.13 12.44 1.83
N GLU A 54 15.91 12.79 0.80
CA GLU A 54 15.39 13.60 -0.30
C GLU A 54 14.44 12.81 -1.20
N GLU A 55 13.58 13.50 -1.95
CA GLU A 55 12.59 12.84 -2.83
C GLU A 55 13.23 11.92 -3.88
N GLY A 56 14.39 12.30 -4.42
CA GLY A 56 15.13 11.48 -5.37
C GLY A 56 15.66 10.18 -4.76
N ASP A 57 15.96 10.22 -3.46
CA ASP A 57 16.59 9.11 -2.75
C ASP A 57 15.55 8.12 -2.21
N LYS A 58 14.28 8.53 -2.08
CA LYS A 58 13.18 7.60 -1.76
C LYS A 58 13.14 6.39 -2.69
N PHE A 59 13.28 6.60 -4.00
CA PHE A 59 13.30 5.52 -4.99
C PHE A 59 14.51 4.59 -4.80
N LEU A 60 15.67 5.17 -4.48
CA LEU A 60 16.90 4.43 -4.21
C LEU A 60 16.76 3.55 -2.96
N ILE A 61 16.22 4.11 -1.87
CA ILE A 61 16.01 3.40 -0.60
C ILE A 61 15.03 2.24 -0.78
N ILE A 62 13.87 2.45 -1.42
CA ILE A 62 12.93 1.35 -1.67
C ILE A 62 13.57 0.26 -2.53
N TYR A 63 14.28 0.66 -3.57
CA TYR A 63 14.97 -0.29 -4.44
C TYR A 63 15.97 -1.14 -3.66
N THR A 64 16.81 -0.54 -2.81
CA THR A 64 17.81 -1.26 -2.02
C THR A 64 17.17 -2.11 -0.93
N LEU A 65 16.18 -1.60 -0.20
CA LEU A 65 15.43 -2.35 0.82
C LEU A 65 14.82 -3.63 0.26
N LEU A 66 14.19 -3.55 -0.91
CA LEU A 66 13.54 -4.68 -1.56
C LEU A 66 14.56 -5.63 -2.20
N LYS A 67 15.58 -5.11 -2.89
CA LYS A 67 16.57 -5.95 -3.60
C LYS A 67 17.54 -6.66 -2.68
N LEU A 68 17.97 -6.00 -1.61
CA LEU A 68 18.81 -6.58 -0.59
C LEU A 68 18.02 -7.49 0.36
N ARG A 69 16.69 -7.62 0.15
CA ARG A 69 15.77 -8.43 0.97
C ARG A 69 15.85 -8.08 2.46
N LEU A 70 16.06 -6.80 2.76
CA LEU A 70 16.05 -6.26 4.13
C LEU A 70 14.63 -6.30 4.69
N VAL A 71 13.65 -6.09 3.82
CA VAL A 71 12.22 -6.25 4.14
C VAL A 71 11.79 -7.66 3.72
N ARG A 72 11.35 -8.46 4.69
CA ARG A 72 10.90 -9.85 4.48
C ARG A 72 9.41 -9.98 4.75
N GLY A 73 8.73 -10.81 3.96
CA GLY A 73 7.29 -11.04 4.08
C GLY A 73 6.46 -10.12 3.22
N LYS A 74 5.14 -10.16 3.41
CA LYS A 74 4.19 -9.40 2.61
C LYS A 74 4.25 -7.93 2.99
N THR A 75 4.35 -7.07 1.99
CA THR A 75 4.64 -5.65 2.15
C THR A 75 3.62 -4.80 1.38
N ILE A 76 3.11 -3.76 2.02
CA ILE A 76 2.26 -2.75 1.39
C ILE A 76 3.02 -1.42 1.34
N LEU A 77 3.13 -0.83 0.15
CA LEU A 77 3.72 0.48 -0.11
C LEU A 77 2.62 1.52 -0.32
N PHE A 78 2.56 2.55 0.52
CA PHE A 78 1.60 3.63 0.36
C PHE A 78 2.19 4.85 -0.34
N VAL A 79 1.44 5.39 -1.29
CA VAL A 79 1.81 6.54 -2.13
C VAL A 79 0.64 7.53 -2.17
N ASN A 80 0.92 8.84 -2.21
CA ASN A 80 -0.14 9.86 -2.17
C ASN A 80 -0.79 10.14 -3.54
N SER A 81 -0.20 9.64 -4.63
CA SER A 81 -0.67 9.90 -6.01
C SER A 81 -0.69 8.66 -6.87
N ILE A 82 -1.74 8.53 -7.70
CA ILE A 82 -1.90 7.43 -8.66
C ILE A 82 -0.76 7.42 -9.69
N ASP A 83 -0.36 8.58 -10.21
CA ASP A 83 0.73 8.64 -11.20
C ASP A 83 2.07 8.22 -10.58
N ARG A 84 2.31 8.56 -9.31
CA ARG A 84 3.49 8.10 -8.56
C ARG A 84 3.43 6.59 -8.29
N CYS A 85 2.26 6.04 -8.03
CA CYS A 85 2.03 4.60 -7.84
C CYS A 85 2.46 3.80 -9.10
N TYR A 86 1.98 4.20 -10.28
CA TYR A 86 2.38 3.58 -11.55
C TYR A 86 3.86 3.83 -11.88
N ARG A 87 4.38 5.02 -11.58
CA ARG A 87 5.81 5.32 -11.74
C ARG A 87 6.67 4.38 -10.90
N LEU A 88 6.27 4.11 -9.65
CA LEU A 88 6.97 3.20 -8.75
C LEU A 88 6.85 1.74 -9.22
N LYS A 89 5.67 1.32 -9.70
CA LYS A 89 5.46 0.00 -10.34
C LYS A 89 6.44 -0.21 -11.49
N LEU A 90 6.42 0.70 -12.48
CA LEU A 90 7.26 0.62 -13.67
C LEU A 90 8.76 0.63 -13.32
N PHE A 91 9.14 1.43 -12.31
CA PHE A 91 10.50 1.48 -11.81
C PHE A 91 10.93 0.14 -11.19
N LEU A 92 10.12 -0.46 -10.33
CA LEU A 92 10.40 -1.76 -9.70
C LEU A 92 10.42 -2.92 -10.71
N GLU A 93 9.58 -2.87 -11.74
CA GLU A 93 9.58 -3.82 -12.84
C GLU A 93 10.90 -3.83 -13.62
N GLN A 94 11.59 -2.68 -13.77
CA GLN A 94 12.93 -2.63 -14.38
C GLN A 94 13.94 -3.52 -13.64
N PHE A 95 13.74 -3.70 -12.34
CA PHE A 95 14.56 -4.54 -11.50
C PHE A 95 13.97 -5.94 -11.32
N SER A 96 12.93 -6.34 -12.05
CA SER A 96 12.25 -7.64 -11.86
C SER A 96 11.71 -7.85 -10.43
N VAL A 97 11.21 -6.79 -9.80
CA VAL A 97 10.46 -6.87 -8.54
C VAL A 97 8.97 -6.81 -8.91
N PRO A 98 8.22 -7.93 -8.82
CA PRO A 98 6.80 -7.94 -9.16
C PRO A 98 6.01 -7.16 -8.11
N ALA A 99 5.23 -6.19 -8.56
CA ALA A 99 4.38 -5.37 -7.71
C ALA A 99 2.98 -5.24 -8.31
N CYS A 100 1.96 -5.37 -7.46
CA CYS A 100 0.58 -5.06 -7.83
C CYS A 100 0.26 -3.61 -7.48
N VAL A 101 -0.58 -2.96 -8.28
CA VAL A 101 -1.08 -1.61 -8.00
C VAL A 101 -2.51 -1.71 -7.52
N LEU A 102 -2.83 -1.00 -6.43
CA LEU A 102 -4.17 -0.86 -5.90
C LEU A 102 -4.51 0.63 -5.82
N ASN A 103 -5.36 1.09 -6.75
CA ASN A 103 -5.82 2.47 -6.83
C ASN A 103 -7.35 2.53 -6.96
N SER A 104 -7.91 3.70 -6.64
CA SER A 104 -9.35 3.96 -6.66
C SER A 104 -10.00 3.99 -8.04
N GLU A 105 -9.20 3.98 -9.11
CA GLU A 105 -9.72 3.99 -10.48
C GLU A 105 -10.01 2.60 -11.04
N LEU A 106 -9.51 1.56 -10.37
CA LEU A 106 -9.82 0.20 -10.75
C LEU A 106 -11.22 -0.17 -10.23
N PRO A 107 -12.03 -0.84 -11.06
CA PRO A 107 -13.29 -1.43 -10.65
C PRO A 107 -13.14 -2.30 -9.40
N VAL A 108 -14.22 -2.37 -8.62
CA VAL A 108 -14.26 -3.11 -7.35
C VAL A 108 -13.83 -4.57 -7.54
N SER A 109 -14.32 -5.25 -8.59
CA SER A 109 -13.96 -6.63 -8.95
C SER A 109 -12.45 -6.83 -9.07
N SER A 110 -11.77 -5.92 -9.77
CA SER A 110 -10.32 -5.96 -9.95
C SER A 110 -9.58 -5.76 -8.62
N ARG A 111 -10.03 -4.79 -7.80
CA ARG A 111 -9.47 -4.54 -6.47
C ARG A 111 -9.61 -5.77 -5.56
N CYS A 112 -10.79 -6.39 -5.56
CA CYS A 112 -11.06 -7.64 -4.84
C CYS A 112 -10.14 -8.78 -5.31
N HIS A 113 -9.97 -8.91 -6.63
CA HIS A 113 -9.10 -9.91 -7.21
C HIS A 113 -7.63 -9.71 -6.79
N ILE A 114 -7.12 -8.48 -6.84
CA ILE A 114 -5.75 -8.13 -6.44
C ILE A 114 -5.51 -8.46 -4.96
N VAL A 115 -6.45 -8.09 -4.08
CA VAL A 115 -6.31 -8.41 -2.65
C VAL A 115 -6.34 -9.93 -2.42
N ASN A 116 -7.18 -10.66 -3.14
CA ASN A 116 -7.20 -12.13 -3.08
C ASN A 116 -5.88 -12.74 -3.56
N GLN A 117 -5.31 -12.25 -4.67
CA GLN A 117 -4.01 -12.71 -5.17
C GLN A 117 -2.89 -12.45 -4.15
N PHE A 118 -2.92 -11.29 -3.49
CA PHE A 118 -1.99 -10.96 -2.41
C PHE A 118 -2.19 -11.88 -1.18
N ASN A 119 -3.42 -12.16 -0.80
CA ASN A 119 -3.73 -13.07 0.30
C ASN A 119 -3.26 -14.50 0.00
N GLN A 120 -3.43 -14.97 -1.24
CA GLN A 120 -2.92 -16.26 -1.74
C GLN A 120 -1.38 -16.31 -1.84
N GLY A 121 -0.69 -15.17 -1.74
CA GLY A 121 0.78 -15.11 -1.81
C GLY A 121 1.34 -15.12 -3.24
N LEU A 122 0.51 -14.88 -4.26
CA LEU A 122 0.97 -14.68 -5.64
C LEU A 122 1.83 -13.42 -5.76
N TYR A 123 1.48 -12.39 -4.98
CA TYR A 123 2.24 -11.16 -4.86
C TYR A 123 2.59 -10.91 -3.40
N ASN A 124 3.85 -10.55 -3.16
CA ASN A 124 4.34 -10.16 -1.85
C ASN A 124 4.40 -8.64 -1.68
N LEU A 125 4.22 -7.87 -2.77
CA LEU A 125 4.32 -6.42 -2.78
C LEU A 125 3.09 -5.81 -3.46
N VAL A 126 2.39 -4.96 -2.72
CA VAL A 126 1.28 -4.15 -3.23
C VAL A 126 1.62 -2.68 -3.04
N ILE A 127 1.43 -1.88 -4.08
CA ILE A 127 1.54 -0.42 -4.05
C ILE A 127 0.13 0.13 -4.02
N ALA A 128 -0.25 0.77 -2.93
CA ALA A 128 -1.58 1.30 -2.71
C ALA A 128 -1.56 2.83 -2.65
N THR A 129 -2.68 3.45 -3.05
CA THR A 129 -2.97 4.86 -2.79
C THR A 129 -4.05 4.99 -1.74
N ASP A 130 -3.97 6.02 -0.90
CA ASP A 130 -4.95 6.23 0.16
C ASP A 130 -6.36 6.45 -0.40
N GLU A 131 -7.29 5.77 0.25
CA GLU A 131 -8.74 5.83 0.06
C GLU A 131 -9.36 7.06 0.77
N SER A 132 -8.83 7.42 1.94
CA SER A 132 -9.47 8.33 2.91
C SER A 132 -9.32 9.83 2.62
N ALA A 133 -8.42 10.25 1.73
CA ALA A 133 -8.26 11.67 1.41
C ALA A 133 -9.47 12.30 0.69
N LEU A 134 -10.39 11.47 0.17
CA LEU A 134 -11.58 11.92 -0.57
C LEU A 134 -12.86 11.93 0.27
N ASP A 135 -12.84 11.40 1.50
CA ASP A 135 -14.03 11.40 2.38
C ASP A 135 -14.05 12.64 3.30
N ALA A 136 -12.89 13.24 3.59
CA ALA A 136 -12.78 14.46 4.38
C ALA A 136 -13.31 15.72 3.65
N GLU A 137 -13.31 15.72 2.31
CA GLU A 137 -13.81 16.85 1.50
C GLU A 137 -15.33 16.83 1.29
N ASP A 138 -16.01 15.72 1.59
CA ASP A 138 -17.48 15.60 1.40
C ASP A 138 -18.29 15.89 2.67
N SER A 139 -17.61 16.06 3.81
CA SER A 139 -18.24 16.36 5.11
C SER A 139 -18.19 17.85 5.49
N GLY A 140 -17.55 18.68 4.66
CA GLY A 140 -17.39 20.12 4.88
C GLY A 140 -18.45 20.95 4.17
N GLY A 141 -19.65 21.04 4.73
CA GLY A 141 -20.67 22.01 4.32
C GLY A 141 -20.16 23.45 4.51
N LYS A 142 -19.53 24.03 3.48
CA LYS A 142 -19.33 25.48 3.38
C LYS A 142 -20.02 25.98 2.13
N GLU A 143 -21.18 26.59 2.35
CA GLU A 143 -21.82 27.50 1.42
C GLU A 143 -20.80 28.56 0.97
N LYS A 144 -20.40 28.52 -0.30
CA LYS A 144 -19.76 29.66 -0.97
C LYS A 144 -20.66 30.14 -2.10
N THR A 145 -21.05 31.39 -1.96
CA THR A 145 -21.92 32.18 -2.82
C THR A 145 -21.39 32.32 -4.25
N GLY A 146 -22.32 32.53 -5.17
CA GLY A 146 -22.16 32.29 -6.59
C GLY A 146 -21.24 33.27 -7.34
N LYS A 147 -20.50 32.70 -8.31
CA LYS A 147 -20.37 33.16 -9.72
C LYS A 147 -19.27 32.41 -10.51
N ALA A 148 -18.55 31.46 -9.90
CA ALA A 148 -17.59 30.58 -10.58
C ALA A 148 -18.20 29.25 -11.12
N LYS A 149 -19.52 29.19 -11.32
CA LYS A 149 -20.28 27.93 -11.56
C LYS A 149 -20.21 27.36 -12.99
N LYS A 150 -19.59 28.02 -13.99
CA LYS A 150 -19.73 27.60 -15.40
C LYS A 150 -18.52 26.95 -16.08
N LYS A 151 -17.29 27.06 -15.56
CA LYS A 151 -16.10 26.43 -16.22
C LYS A 151 -15.52 25.20 -15.51
N ALA A 152 -15.79 24.99 -14.22
CA ALA A 152 -15.27 23.84 -13.47
C ALA A 152 -16.19 22.58 -13.47
N LYS A 153 -17.32 22.62 -14.19
CA LYS A 153 -18.37 21.58 -14.11
C LYS A 153 -18.23 20.42 -15.13
N ARG A 154 -17.22 20.45 -16.02
CA ARG A 154 -17.09 19.45 -17.13
C ARG A 154 -16.25 18.21 -16.85
N PHE A 155 -15.60 18.09 -15.68
CA PHE A 155 -14.80 16.90 -15.34
C PHE A 155 -14.97 16.45 -13.87
N LYS A 156 -16.20 16.44 -13.35
CA LYS A 156 -16.46 15.78 -12.06
C LYS A 156 -16.59 14.27 -12.32
N LYS A 157 -15.49 13.54 -12.18
CA LYS A 157 -15.44 12.06 -12.31
C LYS A 157 -16.43 11.47 -11.28
N LYS A 158 -17.46 10.77 -11.76
CA LYS A 158 -18.51 10.16 -10.94
C LYS A 158 -17.82 9.08 -10.09
N LYS A 159 -17.76 9.25 -8.75
CA LYS A 159 -17.23 8.26 -7.80
C LYS A 159 -18.15 7.03 -7.86
N ASP A 160 -17.60 5.85 -8.03
CA ASP A 160 -18.39 4.61 -8.04
C ASP A 160 -19.02 4.40 -6.65
N LYS A 161 -20.36 4.35 -6.59
CA LYS A 161 -21.11 4.10 -5.34
C LYS A 161 -20.80 2.72 -4.73
N GLU A 162 -20.22 1.80 -5.50
CA GLU A 162 -19.80 0.46 -5.05
C GLU A 162 -18.45 0.47 -4.30
N TYR A 163 -17.81 1.63 -4.11
CA TYR A 163 -16.47 1.71 -3.53
C TYR A 163 -16.39 1.16 -2.08
N GLY A 164 -17.45 1.28 -1.29
CA GLY A 164 -17.52 0.72 0.07
C GLY A 164 -17.54 -0.81 0.15
N VAL A 165 -17.81 -1.50 -0.98
CA VAL A 165 -17.88 -2.98 -1.04
C VAL A 165 -16.50 -3.63 -0.83
N SER A 166 -15.41 -2.91 -1.10
CA SER A 166 -14.05 -3.40 -0.82
C SER A 166 -13.67 -3.44 0.65
N ARG A 167 -14.48 -2.85 1.56
CA ARG A 167 -14.23 -2.93 3.01
C ARG A 167 -14.42 -4.34 3.59
N GLY A 168 -15.07 -5.24 2.85
CA GLY A 168 -15.20 -6.66 3.22
C GLY A 168 -14.00 -7.54 2.86
N ILE A 169 -13.01 -7.01 2.12
CA ILE A 169 -11.83 -7.77 1.71
C ILE A 169 -10.60 -7.14 2.35
N ASP A 170 -10.03 -7.87 3.29
CA ASP A 170 -8.93 -7.42 4.11
C ASP A 170 -7.58 -8.01 3.68
N PHE A 171 -6.50 -7.27 3.89
CA PHE A 171 -5.14 -7.76 3.65
C PHE A 171 -4.72 -8.69 4.79
N GLN A 172 -4.46 -9.95 4.47
CA GLN A 172 -4.09 -10.96 5.44
C GLN A 172 -2.57 -11.14 5.50
N PHE A 173 -2.04 -11.24 6.72
CA PHE A 173 -0.63 -11.53 7.01
C PHE A 173 0.35 -10.49 6.42
N VAL A 174 -0.02 -9.22 6.48
CA VAL A 174 0.91 -8.12 6.14
C VAL A 174 1.97 -8.05 7.23
N SER A 175 3.24 -8.20 6.84
CA SER A 175 4.37 -8.09 7.77
C SER A 175 4.85 -6.65 7.83
N ASN A 176 4.91 -5.97 6.68
CA ASN A 176 5.50 -4.63 6.59
C ASN A 176 4.57 -3.64 5.90
N VAL A 177 4.51 -2.44 6.47
CA VAL A 177 3.90 -1.28 5.83
C VAL A 177 5.01 -0.27 5.56
N ILE A 178 5.08 0.24 4.35
CA ILE A 178 6.07 1.26 3.98
C ILE A 178 5.34 2.48 3.43
N ASN A 179 5.42 3.61 4.13
CA ASN A 179 4.95 4.90 3.65
C ASN A 179 6.02 5.49 2.74
N PHE A 180 5.83 5.37 1.42
CA PHE A 180 6.73 5.99 0.44
C PHE A 180 6.55 7.52 0.43
N ASP A 181 5.29 7.95 0.43
CA ASP A 181 4.91 9.33 0.71
C ASP A 181 4.27 9.37 2.10
N PHE A 182 4.64 10.33 2.93
CA PHE A 182 4.06 10.44 4.27
C PHE A 182 2.58 10.88 4.14
N PRO A 183 1.65 10.29 4.92
CA PRO A 183 0.25 10.69 4.86
C PRO A 183 0.06 12.15 5.30
N THR A 184 -0.92 12.82 4.70
CA THR A 184 -1.22 14.24 4.99
C THR A 184 -2.00 14.43 6.28
N GLN A 185 -2.59 13.37 6.83
CA GLN A 185 -3.41 13.37 8.03
C GLN A 185 -3.01 12.22 8.95
N VAL A 186 -3.10 12.45 10.26
CA VAL A 186 -2.77 11.45 11.30
C VAL A 186 -3.68 10.22 11.20
N ASP A 187 -4.99 10.40 11.01
CA ASP A 187 -5.92 9.27 10.86
C ASP A 187 -5.54 8.37 9.68
N SER A 188 -5.06 8.97 8.59
CA SER A 188 -4.58 8.21 7.43
C SER A 188 -3.30 7.45 7.78
N TYR A 189 -2.39 8.00 8.59
CA TYR A 189 -1.23 7.28 9.11
C TYR A 189 -1.65 6.05 9.92
N ILE A 190 -2.56 6.23 10.88
CA ILE A 190 -3.06 5.16 11.74
C ILE A 190 -3.71 4.06 10.89
N HIS A 191 -4.55 4.42 9.91
CA HIS A 191 -5.18 3.45 9.01
C HIS A 191 -4.22 2.69 8.10
N ARG A 192 -3.12 3.31 7.68
CA ARG A 192 -2.07 2.67 6.89
C ARG A 192 -1.30 1.67 7.74
N VAL A 193 -0.84 2.10 8.91
CA VAL A 193 -0.03 1.28 9.81
C VAL A 193 -0.86 0.14 10.43
N GLY A 194 -2.15 0.37 10.69
CA GLY A 194 -3.10 -0.68 11.08
C GLY A 194 -3.40 -1.74 10.01
N ARG A 195 -2.73 -1.71 8.85
CA ARG A 195 -2.73 -2.83 7.88
C ARG A 195 -1.79 -3.95 8.28
N THR A 196 -0.79 -3.68 9.12
CA THR A 196 0.09 -4.70 9.72
C THR A 196 -0.29 -4.93 11.19
N ALA A 197 0.43 -5.84 11.86
CA ALA A 197 0.27 -6.17 13.28
C ALA A 197 -1.17 -6.55 13.69
N ARG A 198 -1.88 -7.30 12.83
CA ARG A 198 -3.25 -7.78 13.10
C ARG A 198 -3.25 -9.09 13.88
N GLY A 199 -4.17 -9.20 14.84
CA GLY A 199 -4.24 -10.36 15.74
C GLY A 199 -2.95 -10.51 16.56
N ASP A 200 -2.37 -11.71 16.55
CA ASP A 200 -1.15 -12.04 17.30
C ASP A 200 0.14 -11.86 16.47
N SER A 201 0.05 -11.27 15.28
CA SER A 201 1.22 -11.09 14.41
C SER A 201 1.96 -9.80 14.76
N GLN A 202 3.29 -9.85 14.75
CA GLN A 202 4.13 -8.64 14.80
C GLN A 202 4.18 -7.96 13.43
N GLY A 203 4.31 -6.64 13.43
CA GLY A 203 4.38 -5.81 12.25
C GLY A 203 5.44 -4.72 12.33
N THR A 204 5.95 -4.32 11.18
CA THR A 204 6.86 -3.18 11.05
C THR A 204 6.28 -2.14 10.10
N ALA A 205 6.32 -0.88 10.51
CA ALA A 205 6.01 0.27 9.69
C ALA A 205 7.27 1.11 9.44
N LEU A 206 7.56 1.43 8.20
CA LEU A 206 8.68 2.28 7.81
C LEU A 206 8.16 3.48 7.02
N SER A 207 8.54 4.69 7.41
CA SER A 207 8.12 5.91 6.73
C SER A 207 9.30 6.66 6.15
N LEU A 208 9.24 6.96 4.85
CA LEU A 208 10.23 7.80 4.17
C LEU A 208 9.77 9.25 4.19
N ILE A 209 10.59 10.12 4.77
CA ILE A 209 10.21 11.50 5.09
C ILE A 209 11.12 12.45 4.35
N SER A 210 10.53 13.29 3.51
CA SER A 210 11.22 14.42 2.90
C SER A 210 11.23 15.63 3.82
N ALA A 211 12.09 16.61 3.53
CA ALA A 211 12.12 17.87 4.28
C ALA A 211 10.76 18.59 4.31
N GLN A 212 9.93 18.41 3.27
CA GLN A 212 8.58 19.00 3.21
C GLN A 212 7.55 18.25 4.08
N GLU A 213 7.80 16.97 4.38
CA GLU A 213 6.90 16.12 5.15
C GLU A 213 7.24 16.10 6.65
N LEU A 214 8.37 16.70 7.05
CA LEU A 214 8.80 16.83 8.45
C LEU A 214 7.71 17.38 9.40
N PRO A 215 6.95 18.46 9.06
CA PRO A 215 5.89 18.94 9.95
C PRO A 215 4.74 17.94 10.10
N LEU A 216 4.47 17.11 9.08
CA LEU A 216 3.44 16.06 9.16
C LEU A 216 3.86 14.94 10.11
N LEU A 217 5.16 14.59 10.12
CA LEU A 217 5.71 13.65 11.11
C LEU A 217 5.51 14.17 12.53
N GLN A 218 5.88 15.42 12.80
CA GLN A 218 5.76 16.01 14.13
C GLN A 218 4.31 16.01 14.61
N GLN A 219 3.36 16.30 13.72
CA GLN A 219 1.93 16.20 14.03
C GLN A 219 1.51 14.77 14.38
N ALA A 220 1.98 13.77 13.61
CA ALA A 220 1.70 12.37 13.91
C ALA A 220 2.36 11.92 15.22
N GLU A 221 3.62 12.29 15.47
CA GLU A 221 4.31 11.98 16.72
C GLU A 221 3.62 12.62 17.92
N THR A 222 3.17 13.87 17.82
CA THR A 222 2.44 14.56 18.90
C THR A 222 1.08 13.90 19.17
N ALA A 223 0.39 13.44 18.13
CA ALA A 223 -0.91 12.79 18.28
C ALA A 223 -0.79 11.35 18.83
N LEU A 224 0.33 10.68 18.58
CA LEU A 224 0.58 9.30 19.01
C LEU A 224 1.32 9.21 20.35
N SER A 225 2.17 10.20 20.66
CA SER A 225 2.85 10.33 21.94
C SER A 225 1.83 10.88 22.93
N GLY A 226 1.17 9.98 23.65
CA GLY A 226 0.37 10.34 24.83
C GLY A 226 1.29 10.77 26.00
N ASP A 227 1.02 10.26 27.20
CA ASP A 227 1.80 10.57 28.41
C ASP A 227 3.23 9.96 28.46
N THR A 228 3.62 9.17 27.44
CA THR A 228 4.94 8.55 27.35
C THR A 228 5.94 9.45 26.64
N ASN A 229 7.07 9.73 27.30
CA ASN A 229 8.19 10.53 26.76
C ASN A 229 9.00 9.86 25.64
N ASP A 230 8.76 8.58 25.33
CA ASP A 230 9.50 7.86 24.29
C ASP A 230 8.89 8.10 22.90
N PRO A 231 9.72 8.38 21.88
CA PRO A 231 9.22 8.59 20.52
C PRO A 231 8.61 7.30 19.97
N VAL A 232 7.31 7.36 19.67
CA VAL A 232 6.55 6.24 19.09
C VAL A 232 7.14 5.82 17.74
N ILE A 233 7.56 6.80 16.93
CA ILE A 233 8.17 6.58 15.62
C ILE A 233 9.68 6.74 15.75
N LYS A 234 10.42 5.62 15.78
CA LYS A 234 11.86 5.65 16.03
C LYS A 234 12.64 6.08 14.79
N PRO A 235 13.65 6.96 14.91
CA PRO A 235 14.53 7.29 13.78
C PRO A 235 15.34 6.05 13.38
N TYR A 236 15.34 5.71 12.10
CA TYR A 236 16.18 4.66 11.54
C TYR A 236 17.38 5.26 10.81
N ARG A 237 18.58 5.01 11.35
CA ARG A 237 19.84 5.46 10.75
C ARG A 237 20.18 4.56 9.56
N PHE A 238 19.76 4.99 8.36
CA PHE A 238 20.10 4.32 7.12
C PHE A 238 21.44 4.84 6.60
N LYS A 239 22.43 3.96 6.43
CA LYS A 239 23.76 4.32 5.90
C LYS A 239 23.68 4.56 4.39
N MET A 240 23.54 5.82 3.99
CA MET A 240 23.45 6.21 2.58
C MET A 240 24.73 5.89 1.79
N GLU A 241 25.89 5.93 2.44
CA GLU A 241 27.19 5.61 1.85
C GLU A 241 27.24 4.19 1.26
N GLU A 242 26.62 3.22 1.95
CA GLU A 242 26.59 1.82 1.53
C GLU A 242 25.73 1.60 0.27
N ILE A 243 24.85 2.54 -0.07
CA ILE A 243 23.94 2.44 -1.22
C ILE A 243 24.30 3.36 -2.39
N GLU A 244 25.37 4.15 -2.29
CA GLU A 244 25.78 5.06 -3.37
C GLU A 244 26.04 4.34 -4.69
N GLY A 245 26.63 3.13 -4.64
CA GLY A 245 26.87 2.32 -5.84
C GLY A 245 25.58 1.99 -6.62
N PHE A 246 24.42 1.99 -5.95
CA PHE A 246 23.13 1.76 -6.59
C PHE A 246 22.50 3.03 -7.18
N ARG A 247 22.99 4.22 -6.80
CA ARG A 247 22.42 5.52 -7.19
C ARG A 247 22.37 5.68 -8.72
N TYR A 248 23.45 5.31 -9.41
CA TYR A 248 23.49 5.41 -10.88
C TYR A 248 22.44 4.51 -11.55
N ARG A 249 22.31 3.26 -11.07
CA ARG A 249 21.32 2.30 -11.59
C ARG A 249 19.88 2.76 -11.34
N ALA A 250 19.60 3.25 -10.13
CA ALA A 250 18.31 3.82 -9.80
C ALA A 250 17.99 5.03 -10.70
N LYS A 251 18.96 5.92 -10.92
CA LYS A 251 18.79 7.07 -11.82
C LYS A 251 18.55 6.66 -13.29
N ASP A 252 19.28 5.67 -13.81
CA ASP A 252 19.06 5.16 -15.17
C ASP A 252 17.67 4.54 -15.34
N ALA A 253 17.23 3.74 -14.37
CA ALA A 253 15.87 3.18 -14.36
C ALA A 253 14.80 4.27 -14.24
N LEU A 254 15.03 5.33 -13.46
CA LEU A 254 14.09 6.45 -13.37
C LEU A 254 14.00 7.25 -14.67
N ARG A 255 15.09 7.35 -15.44
CA ARG A 255 15.09 8.00 -16.75
C ARG A 255 14.30 7.24 -17.80
N SER A 256 14.26 5.90 -17.72
CA SER A 256 13.43 5.09 -18.63
C SER A 256 11.93 5.19 -18.32
N VAL A 257 11.56 5.57 -17.10
CA VAL A 257 10.15 5.76 -16.69
C VAL A 257 9.71 7.20 -16.97
N THR A 258 9.17 7.42 -18.17
CA THR A 258 8.62 8.72 -18.57
C THR A 258 7.15 8.87 -18.15
N LYS A 259 6.64 10.11 -18.15
CA LYS A 259 5.22 10.39 -17.90
C LYS A 259 4.30 9.71 -18.93
N THR A 260 4.78 9.54 -20.16
CA THR A 260 4.06 8.84 -21.24
C THR A 260 3.88 7.37 -20.90
N ASN A 261 4.96 6.70 -20.46
CA ASN A 261 4.91 5.29 -20.07
C ASN A 261 3.97 5.06 -18.88
N VAL A 262 3.95 5.99 -17.92
CA VAL A 262 3.04 5.95 -16.77
C VAL A 262 1.58 6.02 -17.21
N ARG A 263 1.25 6.99 -18.08
CA ARG A 263 -0.11 7.13 -18.63
C ARG A 263 -0.52 5.90 -19.42
N GLU A 264 0.37 5.38 -20.25
CA GLU A 264 0.11 4.20 -21.05
C GLU A 264 -0.11 2.95 -20.20
N ALA A 265 0.72 2.73 -19.17
CA ALA A 265 0.56 1.61 -18.24
C ALA A 265 -0.79 1.66 -17.53
N ARG A 266 -1.21 2.84 -17.08
CA ARG A 266 -2.53 3.08 -16.48
C ARG A 266 -3.67 2.82 -17.46
N LEU A 267 -3.58 3.34 -18.68
CA LEU A 267 -4.57 3.07 -19.74
C LEU A 267 -4.64 1.59 -20.09
N LYS A 268 -3.50 0.89 -20.16
CA LYS A 268 -3.43 -0.54 -20.46
C LYS A 268 -4.17 -1.36 -19.41
N GLU A 269 -3.97 -1.06 -18.13
CA GLU A 269 -4.61 -1.79 -17.02
C GLU A 269 -6.14 -1.58 -17.02
N ILE A 270 -6.59 -0.34 -17.21
CA ILE A 270 -8.03 -0.03 -17.36
C ILE A 270 -8.62 -0.71 -18.60
N ARG A 271 -7.93 -0.68 -19.75
CA ARG A 271 -8.37 -1.36 -20.97
C ARG A 271 -8.48 -2.87 -20.78
N SER A 272 -7.51 -3.51 -20.15
CA SER A 272 -7.58 -4.95 -19.87
C SER A 272 -8.76 -5.29 -18.97
N GLU A 273 -9.06 -4.44 -18.00
CA GLU A 273 -10.22 -4.64 -17.14
C GLU A 273 -11.54 -4.47 -17.91
N ILE A 274 -11.63 -3.46 -18.79
CA ILE A 274 -12.79 -3.24 -19.67
C ILE A 274 -13.05 -4.48 -20.54
N LEU A 275 -12.01 -5.04 -21.14
CA LEU A 275 -12.12 -6.23 -22.00
C LEU A 275 -12.53 -7.49 -21.22
N ASN A 276 -12.12 -7.60 -19.95
CA ASN A 276 -12.41 -8.75 -19.11
C ASN A 276 -13.73 -8.61 -18.34
N SER A 277 -14.32 -7.40 -18.30
CA SER A 277 -15.52 -7.12 -17.53
C SER A 277 -16.74 -7.84 -18.09
N GLU A 278 -17.37 -8.68 -17.28
CA GLU A 278 -18.60 -9.40 -17.63
C GLU A 278 -19.77 -8.46 -17.92
N LYS A 279 -19.84 -7.32 -17.22
CA LYS A 279 -20.89 -6.30 -17.42
C LYS A 279 -20.82 -5.64 -18.81
N LEU A 280 -19.63 -5.56 -19.39
CA LEU A 280 -19.40 -4.92 -20.69
C LEU A 280 -19.37 -5.93 -21.85
N LYS A 281 -19.34 -7.24 -21.56
CA LYS A 281 -19.42 -8.28 -22.61
C LYS A 281 -20.69 -8.11 -23.45
N SER A 282 -21.86 -7.93 -22.82
CA SER A 282 -23.11 -7.69 -23.54
C SER A 282 -23.09 -6.39 -24.35
N TYR A 283 -22.49 -5.32 -23.81
CA TYR A 283 -22.34 -4.06 -24.55
C TYR A 283 -21.47 -4.23 -25.80
N PHE A 284 -20.41 -5.03 -25.73
CA PHE A 284 -19.52 -5.30 -26.86
C PHE A 284 -20.10 -6.29 -27.87
N GLU A 285 -21.01 -7.17 -27.45
CA GLU A 285 -21.82 -7.99 -28.36
C GLU A 285 -22.71 -7.09 -29.24
N ASP A 286 -23.31 -6.06 -28.65
CA ASP A 286 -24.13 -5.08 -29.37
C ASP A 286 -23.30 -4.05 -30.17
N ASN A 287 -22.05 -3.78 -29.77
CA ASN A 287 -21.17 -2.78 -30.38
C ASN A 287 -19.79 -3.36 -30.76
N PRO A 288 -19.70 -4.16 -31.85
CA PRO A 288 -18.47 -4.85 -32.23
C PRO A 288 -17.36 -3.90 -32.69
N ARG A 289 -17.70 -2.69 -33.17
CA ARG A 289 -16.73 -1.66 -33.60
C ARG A 289 -15.92 -1.11 -32.42
N ASP A 290 -16.56 -0.89 -31.28
CA ASP A 290 -15.91 -0.34 -30.08
C ASP A 290 -14.89 -1.34 -29.51
N LEU A 291 -15.22 -2.63 -29.54
CA LEU A 291 -14.32 -3.71 -29.15
C LEU A 291 -13.11 -3.80 -30.08
N GLN A 292 -13.31 -3.61 -31.39
CA GLN A 292 -12.20 -3.60 -32.36
C GLN A 292 -11.26 -2.41 -32.11
N VAL A 293 -11.79 -1.21 -31.87
CA VAL A 293 -10.98 -0.04 -31.52
C VAL A 293 -10.13 -0.30 -30.28
N LEU A 294 -10.73 -0.87 -29.23
CA LEU A 294 -10.01 -1.20 -27.99
C LEU A 294 -8.93 -2.27 -28.17
N ARG A 295 -9.11 -3.24 -29.07
CA ARG A 295 -8.12 -4.28 -29.37
C ARG A 295 -6.99 -3.80 -30.28
N HIS A 296 -7.29 -2.87 -31.19
CA HIS A 296 -6.33 -2.36 -32.19
C HIS A 296 -5.52 -1.15 -31.71
N ASP A 297 -5.88 -0.54 -30.58
CA ASP A 297 -5.04 0.43 -29.88
C ASP A 297 -3.71 -0.24 -29.43
N LYS A 298 -2.74 -0.19 -30.33
CA LYS A 298 -1.40 -0.74 -30.12
C LYS A 298 -0.71 0.07 -29.01
N ALA A 299 -0.27 -0.61 -27.96
CA ALA A 299 0.59 -0.02 -26.94
C ALA A 299 1.82 0.63 -27.62
N LEU A 300 1.99 1.94 -27.43
CA LEU A 300 3.09 2.73 -27.96
C LEU A 300 4.33 2.48 -27.09
N ALA A 301 5.00 1.35 -27.36
CA ALA A 301 6.28 0.95 -26.78
C ALA A 301 6.26 0.77 -25.25
N ALA A 302 5.95 -0.46 -24.81
CA ALA A 302 6.29 -0.90 -23.46
C ALA A 302 7.77 -0.64 -23.18
N SER A 303 8.08 0.02 -22.05
CA SER A 303 9.46 0.29 -21.63
C SER A 303 10.30 -0.99 -21.70
N LYS A 304 11.27 -1.03 -22.61
CA LYS A 304 12.16 -2.18 -22.78
C LYS A 304 12.94 -2.40 -21.48
N VAL A 305 12.53 -3.39 -20.70
CA VAL A 305 13.26 -3.81 -19.51
C VAL A 305 14.64 -4.30 -19.94
N LYS A 306 15.69 -3.61 -19.49
CA LYS A 306 17.08 -3.97 -19.80
C LYS A 306 17.44 -5.25 -19.03
N PRO A 307 17.87 -6.36 -19.68
CA PRO A 307 18.10 -7.64 -19.02
C PRO A 307 19.14 -7.59 -17.88
N HIS A 308 20.18 -6.77 -18.04
CA HIS A 308 21.25 -6.60 -17.05
C HIS A 308 20.78 -5.92 -15.76
N MET A 309 19.63 -5.24 -15.77
CA MET A 309 19.08 -4.58 -14.58
C MET A 309 18.48 -5.58 -13.57
N LYS A 310 18.29 -6.84 -13.97
CA LYS A 310 17.78 -7.90 -13.10
C LYS A 310 18.75 -8.30 -11.99
N ASN A 311 20.05 -8.36 -12.30
CA ASN A 311 21.07 -8.85 -11.39
C ASN A 311 21.76 -7.68 -10.66
N VAL A 312 22.12 -7.90 -9.40
CA VAL A 312 22.97 -6.96 -8.64
C VAL A 312 24.41 -7.47 -8.71
N PRO A 313 25.33 -6.78 -9.41
CA PRO A 313 26.74 -7.13 -9.39
C PRO A 313 27.32 -7.09 -7.99
N GLU A 314 28.27 -7.98 -7.71
CA GLU A 314 28.87 -8.18 -6.39
C GLU A 314 29.64 -6.96 -5.87
N TYR A 315 30.22 -6.17 -6.77
CA TYR A 315 30.91 -4.93 -6.40
C TYR A 315 29.97 -3.83 -5.89
N LEU A 316 28.67 -3.91 -6.21
CA LEU A 316 27.66 -2.97 -5.68
C LEU A 316 27.10 -3.41 -4.33
N MET A 317 27.34 -4.66 -3.92
CA MET A 317 26.87 -5.11 -2.60
C MET A 317 27.74 -4.48 -1.51
N PRO A 318 27.15 -3.90 -0.46
CA PRO A 318 27.93 -3.33 0.62
C PRO A 318 28.73 -4.44 1.33
N PRO A 319 29.94 -4.13 1.84
CA PRO A 319 30.83 -5.12 2.46
C PRO A 319 30.18 -5.84 3.65
N SER A 320 29.28 -5.16 4.37
CA SER A 320 28.44 -5.69 5.44
C SER A 320 27.55 -6.87 5.02
N MET A 321 27.23 -6.99 3.73
CA MET A 321 26.37 -8.05 3.17
C MET A 321 27.12 -9.15 2.42
N LYS A 322 28.42 -8.96 2.14
CA LYS A 322 29.22 -9.91 1.34
C LYS A 322 29.48 -11.24 2.06
N SER A 323 29.45 -11.28 3.39
CA SER A 323 29.64 -12.53 4.15
C SER A 323 28.47 -13.52 4.06
N ASN A 324 27.27 -13.06 3.68
CA ASN A 324 26.05 -13.88 3.61
C ASN A 324 25.62 -14.25 2.18
N SER A 325 26.40 -13.87 1.17
CA SER A 325 26.02 -13.98 -0.25
C SER A 325 25.93 -15.42 -0.76
N SER A 326 26.53 -16.39 -0.06
CA SER A 326 26.45 -17.84 -0.38
C SER A 326 25.03 -18.41 -0.33
N VAL A 327 24.06 -17.70 0.27
CA VAL A 327 22.66 -18.11 0.38
C VAL A 327 21.77 -17.51 -0.74
N ILE A 328 22.24 -16.47 -1.44
CA ILE A 328 21.40 -15.62 -2.32
C ILE A 328 21.11 -16.27 -3.69
N THR A 329 21.88 -17.29 -4.10
CA THR A 329 21.80 -17.93 -5.43
C THR A 329 20.75 -19.04 -5.55
N LYS A 330 20.11 -19.50 -4.47
CA LYS A 330 19.07 -20.54 -4.57
C LYS A 330 17.74 -19.94 -5.07
N ARG A 331 17.34 -20.36 -6.28
CA ARG A 331 15.99 -20.13 -6.85
C ARG A 331 14.91 -20.57 -5.85
N PRO A 332 13.74 -19.92 -5.78
CA PRO A 332 12.63 -20.45 -5.00
C PRO A 332 12.21 -21.81 -5.60
N GLN A 333 12.38 -22.88 -4.82
CA GLN A 333 11.85 -24.20 -5.18
C GLN A 333 10.32 -24.11 -5.22
N GLN A 334 9.74 -24.71 -6.26
CA GLN A 334 8.31 -24.96 -6.34
C GLN A 334 7.86 -25.76 -5.12
N PHE A 335 6.87 -25.24 -4.39
CA PHE A 335 6.22 -25.93 -3.29
C PHE A 335 5.45 -27.15 -3.84
N GLN A 336 5.95 -28.36 -3.57
CA GLN A 336 5.13 -29.57 -3.53
C GLN A 336 4.71 -29.81 -2.08
N GLY A 337 3.43 -30.16 -1.90
CA GLY A 337 2.76 -30.25 -0.60
C GLY A 337 3.38 -31.28 0.34
N GLY A 338 3.47 -30.90 1.62
CA GLY A 338 3.93 -31.74 2.72
C GLY A 338 3.77 -31.02 4.07
N ARG A 339 3.45 -31.79 5.12
CA ARG A 339 2.81 -31.39 6.38
C ARG A 339 3.56 -30.37 7.26
N ARG A 340 2.75 -29.66 8.07
CA ARG A 340 3.09 -28.70 9.14
C ARG A 340 4.14 -29.22 10.13
N GLU A 341 5.12 -28.37 10.43
CA GLU A 341 5.67 -28.19 11.77
C GLU A 341 5.75 -26.68 12.07
N GLN A 342 5.02 -26.24 13.09
CA GLN A 342 5.07 -24.86 13.59
C GLN A 342 6.33 -24.69 14.44
N LYS A 343 7.40 -24.13 13.86
CA LYS A 343 8.48 -23.51 14.63
C LYS A 343 8.25 -22.00 14.68
N ARG A 344 8.06 -21.47 15.89
CA ARG A 344 7.96 -20.04 16.20
C ARG A 344 9.22 -19.33 15.70
N HIS A 345 9.11 -18.63 14.57
CA HIS A 345 10.18 -17.80 14.04
C HIS A 345 10.05 -16.38 14.62
N LYS A 346 10.92 -16.05 15.58
CA LYS A 346 11.21 -14.68 15.98
C LYS A 346 11.48 -13.84 14.73
N VAL A 347 10.83 -12.67 14.66
CA VAL A 347 11.03 -11.67 13.61
C VAL A 347 12.48 -11.20 13.64
N GLN A 348 13.35 -11.85 12.86
CA GLN A 348 14.72 -11.44 12.61
C GLN A 348 14.74 -10.26 11.61
N LEU A 349 14.17 -9.13 12.02
CA LEU A 349 14.60 -7.82 11.50
C LEU A 349 15.94 -7.40 12.16
N PHE A 350 16.32 -8.05 13.28
CA PHE A 350 17.31 -7.51 14.22
C PHE A 350 18.55 -8.36 14.54
N SER A 351 18.75 -9.58 14.00
CA SER A 351 20.03 -10.28 14.25
C SER A 351 21.25 -9.63 13.57
N PHE A 352 21.05 -8.66 12.67
CA PHE A 352 22.15 -7.90 12.06
C PHE A 352 22.39 -6.52 12.66
N ILE A 353 21.61 -6.09 13.66
CA ILE A 353 21.69 -4.73 14.23
C ILE A 353 22.22 -4.73 15.68
N HIS A 354 22.22 -5.87 16.37
CA HIS A 354 22.62 -5.91 17.78
C HIS A 354 24.14 -5.99 18.05
N LEU A 355 24.98 -6.07 17.02
CA LEU A 355 26.44 -6.17 17.17
C LEU A 355 27.17 -4.82 17.15
N SER A 356 26.46 -3.69 17.29
CA SER A 356 27.09 -2.35 17.34
C SER A 356 26.67 -1.52 18.55
N TYR A 357 26.11 -2.16 19.58
CA TYR A 357 25.82 -1.55 20.88
C TYR A 357 26.63 -2.22 22.00
N GLN A 358 27.91 -2.50 21.75
CA GLN A 358 28.95 -2.69 22.76
C GLN A 358 30.30 -2.37 22.13
N GLN A 359 30.61 -1.08 22.01
CA GLN A 359 31.95 -0.52 22.15
C GLN A 359 31.86 1.00 22.24
#